data_AF-A0A6G0AC82-F1
#
_entry.id   AF-A0A6G0AC82-F1
#
_cell.length_a   1.000
_cell.length_b   1.000
_cell.length_c   1.000
_cell.angle_alpha   90.00
_cell.angle_beta   90.00
_cell.angle_gamma   90.00
#
_symmetry.space_group_name_H-M   'P 1'
#
loop_
_entity.id
_entity.type
_entity.pdbx_description
1 polymer ?
#
loop_
_entity_poly.entity_id
_entity_poly.type
_entity_poly.pdbx_seq_one_letter_code
_entity_poly.pdbx_strand_id
1 'polypeptide(L)'
;MNTQKFYLMFCIILILNVKVFGQAAVDIPLSATDGNTTYGLAVGLDLTATNCIDPQLGEYHMSWPPLDFVITFDLSWYGCPSGTNSLRDYRAPGNPPAFPFTGSIVHTLWWYEGLPGTPIDINYNIPVGAVMYLTDYINGSLLNIGPFTGQGIATIPGSYTQIFNKAYLKMEYSNINPGATTQSSVSINNGWNLLSVPLAASDMTGTTLFPNAITPFYAYNAGYNPVTTLENGKGYWAKFDSSQSVTISGNYVTGNEVSVVQGWNLIGPFAYDVVVSGITTVPPNILSSPFYGYEGGYIIPTTLLPGKGYWIKANQNGVIQLNADRVR
;
A
#
# COMPACT_ATOMS: atom_id res chain seq x y z
N MET A 1 26.24 -65.79 19.12
CA MET A 1 27.08 -64.65 18.72
C MET A 1 26.28 -63.83 17.73
N ASN A 2 25.61 -62.77 18.20
CA ASN A 2 25.05 -61.67 17.38
C ASN A 2 24.48 -60.60 18.31
N THR A 3 25.31 -59.61 18.61
CA THR A 3 24.98 -58.42 19.38
C THR A 3 24.49 -57.36 18.40
N GLN A 4 23.18 -57.06 18.37
CA GLN A 4 22.68 -55.89 17.64
C GLN A 4 22.99 -54.64 18.44
N LYS A 5 23.85 -53.77 17.88
CA LYS A 5 24.13 -52.43 18.42
C LYS A 5 23.00 -51.49 18.00
N PHE A 6 22.21 -51.03 18.96
CA PHE A 6 21.29 -49.90 18.78
C PHE A 6 22.11 -48.60 18.76
N TYR A 7 22.16 -47.91 17.62
CA TYR A 7 22.66 -46.54 17.54
C TYR A 7 21.50 -45.58 17.84
N LEU A 8 21.57 -44.91 18.98
CA LEU A 8 20.64 -43.84 19.35
C LEU A 8 21.14 -42.55 18.68
N MET A 9 20.47 -42.13 17.60
CA MET A 9 20.78 -40.88 16.91
C MET A 9 20.12 -39.71 17.67
N PHE A 10 20.91 -38.99 18.46
CA PHE A 10 20.46 -37.73 19.08
C PHE A 10 20.30 -36.67 17.98
N CYS A 11 19.05 -36.39 17.61
CA CYS A 11 18.71 -35.27 16.74
C CYS A 11 18.67 -34.01 17.60
N ILE A 12 19.72 -33.19 17.54
CA ILE A 12 19.73 -31.85 18.14
C ILE A 12 18.81 -30.99 17.28
N ILE A 13 17.58 -30.75 17.76
CA ILE A 13 16.67 -29.78 17.17
C ILE A 13 17.25 -28.40 17.49
N LEU A 14 17.87 -27.79 16.49
CA LEU A 14 18.25 -26.39 16.53
C LEU A 14 16.95 -25.57 16.44
N ILE A 15 16.39 -25.18 17.58
CA ILE A 15 15.27 -24.23 17.62
C ILE A 15 15.83 -22.87 17.23
N LEU A 16 15.79 -22.57 15.94
CA LEU A 16 15.84 -21.19 15.44
C LEU A 16 14.63 -20.48 16.05
N ASN A 17 14.87 -19.72 17.12
CA ASN A 17 13.93 -18.72 17.62
C ASN A 17 13.83 -17.63 16.54
N VAL A 18 13.07 -17.90 15.48
CA VAL A 18 12.45 -16.81 14.72
C VAL A 18 11.50 -16.18 15.72
N LYS A 19 11.89 -15.03 16.29
CA LYS A 19 10.94 -14.19 17.02
C LYS A 19 9.88 -13.82 16.00
N VAL A 20 8.77 -14.55 16.01
CA VAL A 20 7.55 -14.14 15.31
C VAL A 20 7.04 -12.96 16.13
N PHE A 21 7.43 -11.75 15.72
CA PHE A 21 6.88 -10.53 16.31
C PHE A 21 5.37 -10.53 16.06
N GLY A 22 4.58 -10.08 17.04
CA GLY A 22 3.18 -9.80 16.79
C GLY A 22 3.11 -8.65 15.79
N GLN A 23 2.37 -8.84 14.69
CA GLN A 23 1.99 -7.70 13.86
C GLN A 23 0.99 -6.88 14.66
N ALA A 24 1.15 -5.55 14.66
CA ALA A 24 0.19 -4.66 15.30
C ALA A 24 -1.21 -4.86 14.71
N ALA A 25 -2.23 -4.71 15.56
CA ALA A 25 -3.63 -4.91 15.16
C ALA A 25 -4.04 -4.06 13.94
N VAL A 26 -3.53 -2.82 13.85
CA VAL A 26 -3.52 -1.98 12.65
C VAL A 26 -2.07 -1.61 12.39
N ASP A 27 -1.51 -2.09 11.27
CA ASP A 27 -0.14 -1.81 10.83
C ASP A 27 -0.17 -0.99 9.54
N ILE A 28 0.42 0.21 9.58
CA ILE A 28 0.47 1.15 8.46
C ILE A 28 1.94 1.29 8.05
N PRO A 29 2.39 0.47 7.09
CA PRO A 29 3.76 0.54 6.60
C PRO A 29 3.97 1.81 5.78
N LEU A 30 5.11 2.44 6.00
CA LEU A 30 5.60 3.62 5.31
C LEU A 30 7.03 3.36 4.83
N SER A 31 7.53 4.17 3.90
CA SER A 31 8.98 4.28 3.69
C SER A 31 9.38 5.70 3.39
N ALA A 32 10.56 6.10 3.83
CA ALA A 32 11.06 7.45 3.66
C ALA A 32 12.41 7.43 2.94
N THR A 33 12.61 8.34 1.99
CA THR A 33 13.84 8.42 1.20
C THR A 33 14.24 9.86 0.88
N ASP A 34 15.55 10.11 0.84
CA ASP A 34 16.17 11.34 0.34
C ASP A 34 16.53 11.26 -1.16
N GLY A 35 16.10 10.19 -1.84
CA GLY A 35 16.46 9.85 -3.23
C GLY A 35 17.68 8.93 -3.37
N ASN A 36 18.48 8.74 -2.31
CA ASN A 36 19.66 7.86 -2.31
C ASN A 36 19.51 6.67 -1.35
N THR A 37 19.01 6.94 -0.14
CA THR A 37 18.81 5.96 0.93
C THR A 37 17.33 5.88 1.28
N THR A 38 16.84 4.67 1.56
CA THR A 38 15.43 4.44 1.92
C THR A 38 15.33 3.68 3.24
N TYR A 39 14.47 4.16 4.14
CA TYR A 39 14.13 3.51 5.40
C TYR A 39 12.68 3.03 5.39
N GLY A 40 12.47 1.78 5.80
CA GLY A 40 11.14 1.27 6.12
C GLY A 40 10.70 1.78 7.49
N LEU A 41 9.53 2.41 7.54
CA LEU A 41 8.91 2.93 8.75
C LEU A 41 7.54 2.27 8.96
N ALA A 42 7.01 2.31 10.17
CA ALA A 42 5.61 1.95 10.39
C ALA A 42 4.99 2.74 11.53
N VAL A 43 3.71 3.06 11.38
CA VAL A 43 2.86 3.53 12.49
C VAL A 43 1.63 2.64 12.57
N GLY A 44 0.85 2.80 13.62
CA GLY A 44 -0.42 2.08 13.70
C GLY A 44 -0.96 1.98 15.11
N LEU A 45 -1.84 1.01 15.31
CA LEU A 45 -2.61 0.84 16.54
C LEU A 45 -2.55 -0.60 17.03
N ASP A 46 -2.35 -0.76 18.33
CA ASP A 46 -2.50 -2.05 18.99
C ASP A 46 -3.03 -1.85 20.42
N LEU A 47 -3.84 -2.78 20.92
CA LEU A 47 -4.38 -2.69 22.28
C LEU A 47 -3.29 -2.80 23.36
N THR A 48 -2.17 -3.43 23.01
CA THR A 48 -1.01 -3.62 23.89
C THR A 48 0.08 -2.57 23.72
N ALA A 49 -0.07 -1.67 22.73
CA ALA A 49 0.92 -0.64 22.47
C ALA A 49 0.98 0.37 23.63
N THR A 50 2.19 0.85 23.90
CA THR A 50 2.46 1.91 24.86
C THR A 50 2.92 3.17 24.12
N ASN A 51 3.34 4.19 24.86
CA ASN A 51 3.95 5.37 24.27
C ASN A 51 5.45 5.20 23.97
N CYS A 52 6.03 4.09 24.44
CA CYS A 52 7.45 3.78 24.37
C CYS A 52 7.68 2.50 23.59
N ILE A 53 8.94 2.08 23.47
CA ILE A 53 9.33 0.88 22.75
C ILE A 53 8.52 -0.34 23.20
N ASP A 54 7.82 -0.94 22.24
CA ASP A 54 7.07 -2.19 22.38
C ASP A 54 7.74 -3.35 21.61
N PRO A 55 8.67 -4.11 22.23
CA PRO A 55 9.39 -5.18 21.55
C PRO A 55 8.49 -6.29 20.99
N GLN A 56 7.32 -6.49 21.61
CA GLN A 56 6.30 -7.45 21.18
C GLN A 56 5.68 -7.09 19.82
N LEU A 57 5.67 -5.81 19.47
CA LEU A 57 5.19 -5.28 18.19
C LEU A 57 6.32 -5.04 17.19
N GLY A 58 7.54 -5.48 17.52
CA GLY A 58 8.71 -5.32 16.66
C GLY A 58 9.38 -3.95 16.73
N GLU A 59 9.09 -3.15 17.77
CA GLU A 59 9.80 -1.90 18.02
C GLU A 59 11.12 -2.15 18.73
N TYR A 60 12.16 -1.44 18.30
CA TYR A 60 13.49 -1.54 18.90
C TYR A 60 14.18 -0.19 18.82
N HIS A 61 14.94 0.13 19.87
CA HIS A 61 15.77 1.31 19.84
C HIS A 61 16.87 1.17 18.78
N MET A 62 16.94 2.14 17.87
CA MET A 62 17.97 2.15 16.85
C MET A 62 19.27 2.74 17.42
N SER A 63 20.31 1.92 17.46
CA SER A 63 21.66 2.37 17.80
C SER A 63 22.29 3.04 16.57
N TRP A 64 22.77 4.27 16.74
CA TRP A 64 23.28 5.14 15.68
C TRP A 64 24.40 4.50 14.82
N PRO A 65 24.22 4.34 13.50
CA PRO A 65 25.31 4.19 12.56
C PRO A 65 25.75 5.58 12.00
N PRO A 66 27.01 5.74 11.55
CA PRO A 66 27.43 6.96 10.87
C PRO A 66 26.84 6.98 9.46
N LEU A 67 25.85 7.84 9.19
CA LEU A 67 25.14 7.86 7.91
C LEU A 67 24.83 9.27 7.42
N ASP A 68 24.76 9.40 6.09
CA ASP A 68 24.44 10.62 5.36
C ASP A 68 22.93 10.96 5.39
N PHE A 69 22.05 9.98 5.62
CA PHE A 69 20.63 10.21 5.87
C PHE A 69 20.11 9.17 6.86
N VAL A 70 19.31 9.60 7.84
CA VAL A 70 18.55 8.70 8.73
C VAL A 70 17.23 9.35 9.09
N ILE A 71 16.18 8.55 9.21
CA ILE A 71 14.86 8.99 9.67
C ILE A 71 14.24 7.93 10.58
N THR A 72 13.69 8.38 11.70
CA THR A 72 13.10 7.54 12.75
C THR A 72 11.92 8.25 13.42
N PHE A 73 11.11 7.51 14.16
CA PHE A 73 10.21 8.08 15.15
C PHE A 73 10.97 8.38 16.44
N ASP A 74 10.76 9.58 16.97
CA ASP A 74 11.33 10.05 18.22
C ASP A 74 10.32 9.91 19.35
N LEU A 75 10.63 9.02 20.29
CA LEU A 75 9.72 8.64 21.38
C LEU A 75 9.97 9.43 22.67
N SER A 76 11.02 10.25 22.73
CA SER A 76 11.44 10.89 24.00
C SER A 76 10.39 11.85 24.58
N TRP A 77 9.48 12.36 23.75
CA TRP A 77 8.46 13.33 24.13
C TRP A 77 7.19 12.70 24.71
N TYR A 78 7.12 11.37 24.77
CA TYR A 78 5.94 10.63 25.22
C TYR A 78 6.13 9.94 26.59
N GLY A 79 7.10 10.42 27.39
CA GLY A 79 7.42 9.87 28.70
C GLY A 79 8.48 8.75 28.68
N CYS A 80 9.11 8.52 27.53
CA CYS A 80 10.18 7.55 27.36
C CYS A 80 11.54 8.14 27.73
N PRO A 81 12.56 7.28 28.00
CA PRO A 81 13.92 7.76 28.22
C PRO A 81 14.40 8.69 27.11
N SER A 82 15.15 9.73 27.47
CA SER A 82 15.68 10.70 26.50
C SER A 82 16.53 10.01 25.43
N GLY A 83 16.30 10.36 24.16
CA GLY A 83 17.01 9.79 23.02
C GLY A 83 16.44 8.47 22.53
N THR A 84 15.29 8.03 23.06
CA THR A 84 14.60 6.84 22.56
C THR A 84 14.02 7.14 21.18
N ASN A 85 14.43 6.35 20.20
CA ASN A 85 13.92 6.38 18.83
C ASN A 85 13.59 4.96 18.35
N SER A 86 12.83 4.84 17.27
CA SER A 86 12.49 3.56 16.63
C SER A 86 12.12 3.78 15.16
N LEU A 87 12.23 2.75 14.32
CA LEU A 87 11.68 2.76 12.96
C LEU A 87 10.16 2.53 12.95
N ARG A 88 9.59 2.14 14.09
CA ARG A 88 8.17 1.84 14.26
C ARG A 88 7.64 2.54 15.51
N ASP A 89 6.44 3.08 15.43
CA ASP A 89 5.76 3.72 16.55
C ASP A 89 4.26 3.39 16.51
N TYR A 90 3.86 2.35 17.22
CA TYR A 90 2.46 1.95 17.40
C TYR A 90 1.90 2.56 18.68
N ARG A 91 0.61 2.89 18.69
CA ARG A 91 -0.03 3.53 19.83
C ARG A 91 -1.33 2.87 20.22
N ALA A 92 -1.66 2.93 21.50
CA ALA A 92 -2.95 2.48 21.98
C ALA A 92 -4.11 3.28 21.35
N PRO A 93 -5.18 2.62 20.88
CA PRO A 93 -6.36 3.30 20.36
C PRO A 93 -7.20 3.88 21.51
N GLY A 94 -6.83 5.07 21.98
CA GLY A 94 -7.52 5.77 23.06
C GLY A 94 -7.10 5.31 24.46
N ASN A 95 -7.78 5.85 25.47
CA ASN A 95 -7.58 5.51 26.87
C ASN A 95 -8.95 5.45 27.59
N PRO A 96 -9.47 4.25 27.91
CA PRO A 96 -8.84 2.94 27.76
C PRO A 96 -8.67 2.51 26.28
N PRO A 97 -7.67 1.67 25.96
CA PRO A 97 -7.46 1.18 24.59
C PRO A 97 -8.66 0.35 24.10
N ALA A 98 -9.28 0.73 22.99
CA ALA A 98 -10.40 0.00 22.39
C ALA A 98 -10.54 0.22 20.88
N PHE A 99 -11.09 -0.78 20.19
CA PHE A 99 -11.57 -0.67 18.82
C PHE A 99 -13.10 -0.84 18.76
N PRO A 100 -13.81 -0.23 17.77
CA PRO A 100 -13.29 0.68 16.76
C PRO A 100 -12.76 1.98 17.34
N PHE A 101 -11.76 2.57 16.69
CA PHE A 101 -11.15 3.82 17.15
C PHE A 101 -11.50 4.99 16.24
N THR A 102 -11.89 6.11 16.86
CA THR A 102 -12.04 7.42 16.21
C THR A 102 -11.29 8.44 17.06
N GLY A 103 -10.35 9.15 16.46
CA GLY A 103 -9.50 10.08 17.19
C GLY A 103 -8.23 10.42 16.40
N SER A 104 -7.33 11.16 17.03
CA SER A 104 -6.05 11.52 16.42
C SER A 104 -4.88 11.04 17.26
N ILE A 105 -3.86 10.55 16.58
CA ILE A 105 -2.56 10.19 17.17
C ILE A 105 -1.48 10.94 16.43
N VAL A 106 -0.54 11.50 17.17
CA VAL A 106 0.59 12.25 16.63
C VAL A 106 1.86 11.45 16.91
N HIS A 107 2.66 11.27 15.87
CA HIS A 107 3.99 10.69 15.93
C HIS A 107 5.02 11.77 15.62
N THR A 108 6.18 11.71 16.26
CA THR A 108 7.27 12.67 16.00
C THR A 108 8.25 12.03 15.04
N LEU A 109 8.31 12.50 13.81
CA LEU A 109 9.40 12.17 12.89
C LEU A 109 10.62 13.00 13.26
N TRP A 110 11.79 12.37 13.26
CA TRP A 110 13.08 13.01 13.34
C TRP A 110 13.99 12.44 12.27
N TRP A 111 14.76 13.32 11.64
CA TRP A 111 15.76 12.94 10.66
C TRP A 111 17.09 13.63 10.90
N TYR A 112 18.12 13.09 10.28
CA TYR A 112 19.38 13.76 10.07
C TYR A 112 19.76 13.62 8.60
N GLU A 113 20.17 14.72 8.01
CA GLU A 113 20.69 14.82 6.64
C GLU A 113 22.13 15.32 6.71
N GLY A 114 23.03 14.67 6.01
CA GLY A 114 24.40 15.14 5.78
C GLY A 114 24.43 16.36 4.85
N LEU A 115 23.37 16.55 4.06
CA LEU A 115 23.17 17.71 3.18
C LEU A 115 21.82 18.39 3.49
N PRO A 116 21.83 19.47 4.28
CA PRO A 116 20.61 20.20 4.61
C PRO A 116 19.87 20.70 3.36
N GLY A 117 18.56 20.55 3.37
CA GLY A 117 17.70 21.03 2.30
C GLY A 117 17.38 19.99 1.23
N THR A 118 17.67 18.73 1.53
CA THR A 118 17.27 17.60 0.68
C THR A 118 15.79 17.29 0.95
N PRO A 119 14.91 17.17 -0.06
CA PRO A 119 13.53 16.75 0.17
C PRO A 119 13.47 15.31 0.68
N ILE A 120 12.51 15.02 1.56
CA ILE A 120 12.23 13.66 2.04
C ILE A 120 10.90 13.19 1.49
N ASP A 121 10.91 12.12 0.71
CA ASP A 121 9.73 11.47 0.16
C ASP A 121 9.25 10.35 1.08
N ILE A 122 8.05 10.50 1.64
CA ILE A 122 7.36 9.48 2.44
C ILE A 122 6.37 8.74 1.55
N ASN A 123 6.73 7.54 1.13
CA ASN A 123 5.81 6.60 0.49
C ASN A 123 4.90 6.02 1.57
N TYR A 124 3.60 6.15 1.37
CA TYR A 124 2.60 5.73 2.34
C TYR A 124 1.57 4.79 1.72
N ASN A 125 0.91 4.01 2.57
CA ASN A 125 -0.22 3.17 2.22
C ASN A 125 -1.26 3.17 3.36
N ILE A 126 -2.08 4.21 3.40
CA ILE A 126 -3.03 4.52 4.46
C ILE A 126 -4.35 3.75 4.24
N PRO A 127 -4.80 2.91 5.20
CA PRO A 127 -6.03 2.15 5.09
C PRO A 127 -7.27 3.05 5.16
N VAL A 128 -8.42 2.52 4.72
CA VAL A 128 -9.72 3.17 4.91
C VAL A 128 -9.98 3.37 6.41
N GLY A 129 -10.51 4.53 6.77
CA GLY A 129 -10.72 4.91 8.16
C GLY A 129 -9.48 5.54 8.81
N ALA A 130 -8.44 5.86 8.03
CA ALA A 130 -7.30 6.66 8.46
C ALA A 130 -6.97 7.76 7.44
N VAL A 131 -6.43 8.87 7.93
CA VAL A 131 -5.91 10.00 7.15
C VAL A 131 -4.59 10.44 7.77
N MET A 132 -3.57 10.66 6.95
CA MET A 132 -2.27 11.16 7.41
C MET A 132 -2.11 12.65 7.07
N TYR A 133 -1.48 13.40 7.96
CA TYR A 133 -0.99 14.75 7.72
C TYR A 133 0.46 14.85 8.16
N LEU A 134 1.25 15.68 7.49
CA LEU A 134 2.57 16.07 7.95
C LEU A 134 2.54 17.55 8.31
N THR A 135 2.82 17.85 9.57
CA THR A 135 2.83 19.21 10.08
C THR A 135 4.16 19.55 10.73
N ASP A 136 4.53 20.82 10.77
CA ASP A 136 5.66 21.25 11.59
C ASP A 136 5.36 21.14 13.08
N TYR A 137 6.42 21.21 13.89
CA TYR A 137 6.31 21.16 15.35
C TYR A 137 5.99 22.53 15.99
N ILE A 138 5.79 23.58 15.19
CA ILE A 138 5.55 24.97 15.58
C ILE A 138 4.15 25.41 15.09
N ASN A 139 3.14 24.57 15.33
CA ASN A 139 1.73 24.81 15.06
C ASN A 139 1.29 24.83 13.57
N GLY A 140 2.06 24.25 12.64
CA GLY A 140 1.61 24.01 11.26
C GLY A 140 1.72 25.23 10.33
N SER A 141 2.59 26.19 10.64
CA SER A 141 2.80 27.41 9.87
C SER A 141 3.80 27.28 8.71
N LEU A 142 4.74 26.34 8.80
CA LEU A 142 5.85 26.16 7.87
C LEU A 142 5.76 24.83 7.11
N LEU A 143 5.08 23.84 7.69
CA LEU A 143 4.71 22.59 7.04
C LEU A 143 3.31 22.22 7.51
N ASN A 144 2.37 22.09 6.58
CA ASN A 144 1.05 21.55 6.83
C ASN A 144 0.53 20.98 5.51
N ILE A 145 0.84 19.71 5.27
CA ILE A 145 0.52 19.00 4.04
C ILE A 145 -0.32 17.76 4.35
N GLY A 146 -1.17 17.40 3.39
CA GLY A 146 -2.27 16.46 3.56
C GLY A 146 -3.61 17.15 3.30
N PRO A 147 -4.74 16.46 3.49
CA PRO A 147 -4.87 15.07 3.93
C PRO A 147 -4.26 14.07 2.93
N PHE A 148 -3.61 13.03 3.43
CA PHE A 148 -3.13 11.90 2.65
C PHE A 148 -3.97 10.66 2.96
N THR A 149 -4.53 10.07 1.90
CA THR A 149 -5.33 8.85 1.96
C THR A 149 -4.85 7.85 0.92
N GLY A 150 -5.09 6.56 1.15
CA GLY A 150 -4.64 5.52 0.23
C GLY A 150 -3.12 5.48 0.14
N GLN A 151 -2.58 5.30 -1.05
CA GLN A 151 -1.18 5.04 -1.35
C GLN A 151 -0.67 6.18 -2.20
N GLY A 152 0.51 6.66 -1.87
CA GLY A 152 1.10 7.80 -2.54
C GLY A 152 2.44 8.16 -1.95
N ILE A 153 2.92 9.35 -2.30
CA ILE A 153 4.16 9.92 -1.77
C ILE A 153 3.85 11.31 -1.25
N ALA A 154 4.18 11.55 0.01
CA ALA A 154 4.14 12.85 0.66
C ALA A 154 5.57 13.38 0.75
N THR A 155 5.84 14.54 0.15
CA THR A 155 7.18 15.13 0.13
C THR A 155 7.30 16.22 1.19
N ILE A 156 8.21 16.03 2.15
CA ILE A 156 8.67 17.11 3.02
C ILE A 156 9.67 17.94 2.19
N PRO A 157 9.38 19.22 1.91
CA PRO A 157 10.18 20.01 0.99
C PRO A 157 11.56 20.33 1.57
N GLY A 158 12.56 20.42 0.69
CA GLY A 158 13.92 20.82 1.06
C GLY A 158 13.99 22.15 1.80
N SER A 159 13.11 23.10 1.48
CA SER A 159 13.02 24.38 2.22
C SER A 159 12.69 24.19 3.71
N TYR A 160 12.01 23.10 4.07
CA TYR A 160 11.71 22.76 5.46
C TYR A 160 12.87 21.99 6.10
N THR A 161 13.41 20.96 5.43
CA THR A 161 14.50 20.14 5.96
C THR A 161 15.81 20.91 6.12
N GLN A 162 15.99 22.01 5.39
CA GLN A 162 17.12 22.93 5.55
C GLN A 162 17.15 23.61 6.94
N ILE A 163 16.00 23.78 7.58
CA ILE A 163 15.85 24.55 8.82
C ILE A 163 15.53 23.62 9.99
N PHE A 164 14.72 22.59 9.74
CA PHE A 164 14.22 21.69 10.77
C PHE A 164 14.60 20.25 10.50
N ASN A 165 14.81 19.52 11.59
CA ASN A 165 15.10 18.09 11.59
C ASN A 165 13.97 17.25 12.17
N LYS A 166 12.78 17.85 12.34
CA LYS A 166 11.59 17.22 12.92
C LYS A 166 10.31 17.68 12.26
N ALA A 167 9.35 16.78 12.17
CA ALA A 167 7.97 17.07 11.82
C ALA A 167 7.03 16.13 12.59
N TYR A 168 5.77 16.51 12.70
CA TYR A 168 4.72 15.64 13.20
C TYR A 168 4.09 14.88 12.04
N LEU A 169 4.00 13.56 12.19
CA LEU A 169 3.13 12.71 11.40
C LEU A 169 1.86 12.49 12.21
N LYS A 170 0.80 13.18 11.82
CA LYS A 170 -0.51 13.10 12.48
C LYS A 170 -1.40 12.14 11.73
N MET A 171 -1.90 11.14 12.45
CA MET A 171 -2.92 10.22 11.97
C MET A 171 -4.28 10.64 12.55
N GLU A 172 -5.28 10.77 11.70
CA GLU A 172 -6.68 10.90 12.07
C GLU A 172 -7.42 9.63 11.68
N TYR A 173 -8.05 9.00 12.66
CA TYR A 173 -8.77 7.75 12.51
C TYR A 173 -10.27 7.98 12.62
N SER A 174 -11.04 7.29 11.77
CA SER A 174 -12.50 7.28 11.76
C SER A 174 -13.00 5.85 11.71
N ASN A 175 -13.53 5.38 12.84
CA ASN A 175 -14.10 4.04 13.02
C ASN A 175 -13.17 2.89 12.57
N ILE A 176 -11.86 3.01 12.78
CA ILE A 176 -10.88 2.02 12.34
C ILE A 176 -10.93 0.77 13.23
N ASN A 177 -10.78 -0.42 12.63
CA ASN A 177 -10.75 -1.71 13.33
C ASN A 177 -9.53 -2.55 12.89
N PRO A 178 -9.03 -3.47 13.73
CA PRO A 178 -8.05 -4.46 13.34
C PRO A 178 -8.58 -5.32 12.19
N GLY A 179 -7.75 -5.55 11.16
CA GLY A 179 -8.18 -6.26 9.97
C GLY A 179 -9.19 -5.51 9.09
N ALA A 180 -9.39 -4.20 9.32
CA ALA A 180 -10.08 -3.33 8.36
C ALA A 180 -9.27 -3.31 7.06
N THR A 181 -9.67 -4.17 6.13
CA THR A 181 -9.16 -4.16 4.77
C THR A 181 -9.71 -2.93 4.06
N THR A 182 -8.90 -2.35 3.18
CA THR A 182 -9.36 -1.28 2.30
C THR A 182 -10.53 -1.81 1.48
N GLN A 183 -11.54 -0.99 1.25
CA GLN A 183 -12.68 -1.33 0.42
C GLN A 183 -12.69 -0.48 -0.84
N SER A 184 -12.90 -1.10 -1.99
CA SER A 184 -13.13 -0.43 -3.27
C SER A 184 -14.48 -0.85 -3.81
N SER A 185 -15.33 0.12 -4.13
CA SER A 185 -16.62 -0.12 -4.78
C SER A 185 -16.44 -0.19 -6.29
N VAL A 186 -16.85 -1.31 -6.90
CA VAL A 186 -16.79 -1.53 -8.34
C VAL A 186 -18.19 -1.50 -8.92
N SER A 187 -18.43 -0.57 -9.83
CA SER A 187 -19.71 -0.44 -10.53
C SER A 187 -19.81 -1.44 -11.69
N ILE A 188 -20.84 -2.27 -11.65
CA ILE A 188 -21.15 -3.31 -12.63
C ILE A 188 -22.43 -2.94 -13.37
N ASN A 189 -22.42 -3.06 -14.69
CA ASN A 189 -23.59 -2.86 -15.54
C ASN A 189 -24.29 -4.18 -15.84
N ASN A 190 -25.58 -4.14 -16.15
CA ASN A 190 -26.25 -5.28 -16.79
C ASN A 190 -25.56 -5.61 -18.13
N GLY A 191 -25.31 -6.90 -18.38
CA GLY A 191 -24.65 -7.38 -19.57
C GLY A 191 -23.14 -7.56 -19.40
N TRP A 192 -22.41 -7.39 -20.50
CA TRP A 192 -20.96 -7.57 -20.50
C TRP A 192 -20.24 -6.42 -19.81
N ASN A 193 -19.24 -6.75 -19.00
CA ASN A 193 -18.40 -5.78 -18.33
C ASN A 193 -16.93 -6.13 -18.56
N LEU A 194 -16.13 -5.09 -18.74
CA LEU A 194 -14.69 -5.19 -18.71
C LEU A 194 -14.20 -4.72 -17.34
N LEU A 195 -13.71 -5.67 -16.54
CA LEU A 195 -13.45 -5.53 -15.11
C LEU A 195 -11.99 -5.72 -14.77
N SER A 196 -11.59 -5.24 -13.60
CA SER A 196 -10.29 -5.49 -12.98
C SER A 196 -10.44 -5.62 -11.47
N VAL A 197 -9.36 -6.04 -10.80
CA VAL A 197 -9.32 -6.12 -9.32
C VAL A 197 -8.43 -5.00 -8.78
N PRO A 198 -8.98 -4.01 -8.06
CA PRO A 198 -8.24 -2.83 -7.61
C PRO A 198 -7.37 -3.09 -6.36
N LEU A 199 -7.73 -4.07 -5.54
CA LEU A 199 -7.09 -4.42 -4.27
C LEU A 199 -6.63 -5.88 -4.26
N ALA A 200 -5.57 -6.19 -3.51
CA ALA A 200 -5.15 -7.55 -3.24
C ALA A 200 -6.03 -8.12 -2.10
N ALA A 201 -7.08 -8.85 -2.47
CA ALA A 201 -7.93 -9.57 -1.53
C ALA A 201 -7.23 -10.83 -1.01
N SER A 202 -7.68 -11.34 0.14
CA SER A 202 -7.18 -12.61 0.69
C SER A 202 -7.55 -13.81 -0.18
N ASP A 203 -8.69 -13.74 -0.87
CA ASP A 203 -9.14 -14.71 -1.86
C ASP A 203 -9.41 -13.98 -3.18
N MET A 204 -8.56 -14.28 -4.17
CA MET A 204 -8.60 -13.67 -5.49
C MET A 204 -9.43 -14.47 -6.51
N THR A 205 -10.21 -15.47 -6.07
CA THR A 205 -11.11 -16.18 -6.97
C THR A 205 -12.23 -15.27 -7.48
N GLY A 206 -12.50 -15.31 -8.78
CA GLY A 206 -13.45 -14.41 -9.42
C GLY A 206 -14.87 -14.53 -8.84
N THR A 207 -15.27 -15.72 -8.40
CA THR A 207 -16.55 -15.96 -7.73
C THR A 207 -16.63 -15.39 -6.32
N THR A 208 -15.51 -15.27 -5.61
CA THR A 208 -15.46 -14.58 -4.31
C THR A 208 -15.49 -13.07 -4.51
N LEU A 209 -14.74 -12.56 -5.51
CA LEU A 209 -14.65 -11.13 -5.80
C LEU A 209 -15.91 -10.56 -6.46
N PHE A 210 -16.57 -11.33 -7.33
CA PHE A 210 -17.75 -10.92 -8.08
C PHE A 210 -18.78 -12.07 -8.10
N PRO A 211 -19.51 -12.30 -6.99
CA PRO A 211 -20.33 -13.50 -6.80
C PRO A 211 -21.53 -13.61 -7.74
N ASN A 212 -21.99 -12.49 -8.31
CA ASN A 212 -23.18 -12.44 -9.17
C ASN A 212 -22.86 -12.52 -10.68
N ALA A 213 -21.63 -12.89 -11.05
CA ALA A 213 -21.28 -13.11 -12.46
C ALA A 213 -22.00 -14.37 -13.00
N ILE A 214 -22.63 -14.24 -14.16
CA ILE A 214 -23.39 -15.33 -14.82
C ILE A 214 -22.56 -16.08 -15.89
N THR A 215 -21.30 -15.70 -16.07
CA THR A 215 -20.33 -16.36 -16.96
C THR A 215 -19.02 -16.59 -16.21
N PRO A 216 -18.14 -17.47 -16.74
CA PRO A 216 -16.73 -17.43 -16.36
C PRO A 216 -16.11 -16.04 -16.57
N PHE A 217 -14.97 -15.81 -15.92
CA PHE A 217 -14.13 -14.65 -16.18
C PHE A 217 -13.18 -15.00 -17.33
N TYR A 218 -13.13 -14.16 -18.36
CA TYR A 218 -12.28 -14.39 -19.52
C TYR A 218 -11.10 -13.43 -19.53
N ALA A 219 -9.89 -13.98 -19.42
CA ALA A 219 -8.65 -13.27 -19.67
C ALA A 219 -8.30 -13.33 -21.17
N TYR A 220 -7.59 -12.32 -21.66
CA TYR A 220 -7.07 -12.35 -23.02
C TYR A 220 -5.60 -12.77 -23.05
N ASN A 221 -5.30 -13.84 -23.77
CA ASN A 221 -3.96 -14.27 -24.12
C ASN A 221 -4.02 -14.95 -25.49
N ALA A 222 -3.75 -14.19 -26.55
CA ALA A 222 -3.92 -14.61 -27.96
C ALA A 222 -5.32 -15.21 -28.26
N GLY A 223 -6.33 -14.79 -27.49
CA GLY A 223 -7.66 -15.40 -27.47
C GLY A 223 -8.28 -15.28 -26.07
N TYR A 224 -9.60 -15.52 -25.96
CA TYR A 224 -10.29 -15.50 -24.67
C TYR A 224 -10.19 -16.86 -23.99
N ASN A 225 -9.64 -16.86 -22.78
CA ASN A 225 -9.48 -18.07 -21.98
C ASN A 225 -10.21 -17.89 -20.65
N PRO A 226 -11.06 -18.85 -20.23
CA PRO A 226 -11.69 -18.79 -18.92
C PRO A 226 -10.62 -18.95 -17.82
N VAL A 227 -10.75 -18.17 -16.76
CA VAL A 227 -9.90 -18.22 -15.57
C VAL A 227 -10.75 -18.23 -14.31
N THR A 228 -10.23 -18.86 -13.26
CA THR A 228 -10.90 -18.94 -11.94
C THR A 228 -10.34 -17.92 -10.97
N THR A 229 -9.04 -17.67 -11.03
CA THR A 229 -8.31 -16.75 -10.16
C THR A 229 -7.97 -15.50 -10.94
N LEU A 230 -8.30 -14.35 -10.37
CA LEU A 230 -7.99 -13.05 -10.93
C LEU A 230 -6.68 -12.53 -10.34
N GLU A 231 -5.98 -11.72 -11.11
CA GLU A 231 -4.75 -11.06 -10.74
C GLU A 231 -4.92 -9.55 -10.90
N ASN A 232 -4.35 -8.79 -9.96
CA ASN A 232 -4.27 -7.33 -10.07
C ASN A 232 -3.44 -6.93 -11.31
N GLY A 233 -3.69 -5.73 -11.85
CA GLY A 233 -3.03 -5.24 -13.07
C GLY A 233 -3.61 -5.80 -14.39
N LYS A 234 -4.44 -6.86 -14.34
CA LYS A 234 -5.07 -7.47 -15.51
C LYS A 234 -6.56 -7.11 -15.62
N GLY A 235 -7.06 -7.15 -16.86
CA GLY A 235 -8.48 -6.97 -17.18
C GLY A 235 -9.16 -8.28 -17.58
N TYR A 236 -10.47 -8.37 -17.31
CA TYR A 236 -11.28 -9.57 -17.53
C TYR A 236 -12.65 -9.21 -18.10
N TRP A 237 -13.19 -10.07 -18.97
CA TRP A 237 -14.60 -10.02 -19.34
C TRP A 237 -15.43 -10.92 -18.44
N ALA A 238 -16.54 -10.40 -17.96
CA ALA A 238 -17.59 -11.18 -17.31
C ALA A 238 -18.96 -10.56 -17.59
N LYS A 239 -20.01 -11.37 -17.58
CA LYS A 239 -21.38 -10.93 -17.80
C LYS A 239 -22.18 -10.99 -16.50
N PHE A 240 -23.08 -10.03 -16.32
CA PHE A 240 -24.01 -9.93 -15.20
C PHE A 240 -25.43 -9.75 -15.74
N ASP A 241 -26.44 -10.13 -14.96
CA ASP A 241 -27.86 -10.04 -15.32
C ASP A 241 -28.53 -8.73 -14.86
N SER A 242 -27.81 -7.94 -14.06
CA SER A 242 -28.30 -6.74 -13.41
C SER A 242 -27.16 -5.77 -13.10
N SER A 243 -27.45 -4.47 -13.15
CA SER A 243 -26.51 -3.45 -12.68
C SER A 243 -26.43 -3.48 -11.16
N GLN A 244 -25.22 -3.40 -10.62
CA GLN A 244 -24.96 -3.54 -9.19
C GLN A 244 -23.65 -2.86 -8.80
N SER A 245 -23.45 -2.68 -7.50
CA SER A 245 -22.18 -2.25 -6.93
C SER A 245 -21.60 -3.40 -6.12
N VAL A 246 -20.37 -3.79 -6.43
CA VAL A 246 -19.65 -4.87 -5.73
C VAL A 246 -18.53 -4.25 -4.91
N THR A 247 -18.50 -4.55 -3.61
CA THR A 247 -17.43 -4.10 -2.72
C THR A 247 -16.32 -5.14 -2.68
N ILE A 248 -15.12 -4.75 -3.08
CA ILE A 248 -13.91 -5.58 -2.97
C ILE A 248 -13.13 -5.10 -1.76
N SER A 249 -12.81 -6.04 -0.87
CA SER A 249 -12.02 -5.79 0.34
C SER A 249 -10.64 -6.40 0.21
N GLY A 250 -9.58 -5.63 0.46
CA GLY A 250 -8.21 -6.13 0.41
C GLY A 250 -7.18 -5.11 0.85
N ASN A 251 -5.91 -5.41 0.59
CA ASN A 251 -4.80 -4.49 0.75
C ASN A 251 -4.53 -3.77 -0.56
N TYR A 252 -3.95 -2.57 -0.51
CA TYR A 252 -3.43 -1.95 -1.73
C TYR A 252 -2.28 -2.77 -2.31
N VAL A 253 -2.19 -2.81 -3.63
CA VAL A 253 -1.12 -3.52 -4.34
C VAL A 253 0.15 -2.67 -4.28
N THR A 254 1.25 -3.24 -3.82
CA THR A 254 2.54 -2.54 -3.79
C THR A 254 3.08 -2.42 -5.21
N GLY A 255 3.28 -1.18 -5.67
CA GLY A 255 3.77 -0.85 -7.01
C GLY A 255 2.69 -0.28 -7.93
N ASN A 256 3.10 0.09 -9.15
CA ASN A 256 2.25 0.74 -10.14
C ASN A 256 2.53 0.23 -11.57
N GLU A 257 3.11 -0.95 -11.70
CA GLU A 257 3.59 -1.50 -12.97
C GLU A 257 2.65 -2.60 -13.49
N VAL A 258 2.40 -2.58 -14.79
CA VAL A 258 1.62 -3.61 -15.50
C VAL A 258 2.39 -4.09 -16.71
N SER A 259 2.73 -5.38 -16.72
CA SER A 259 3.37 -6.03 -17.85
C SER A 259 2.42 -6.17 -19.03
N VAL A 260 2.90 -5.83 -20.22
CA VAL A 260 2.19 -5.99 -21.50
C VAL A 260 3.03 -6.77 -22.49
N VAL A 261 2.35 -7.55 -23.34
CA VAL A 261 2.98 -8.27 -24.47
C VAL A 261 2.65 -7.58 -25.78
N GLN A 262 3.44 -7.86 -26.81
CA GLN A 262 3.16 -7.40 -28.16
C GLN A 262 1.75 -7.83 -28.59
N GLY A 263 0.99 -6.89 -29.15
CA GLY A 263 -0.40 -7.09 -29.55
C GLY A 263 -1.38 -6.55 -28.52
N TRP A 264 -2.57 -7.15 -28.48
CA TRP A 264 -3.66 -6.72 -27.61
C TRP A 264 -3.49 -7.24 -26.18
N ASN A 265 -3.73 -6.37 -25.21
CA ASN A 265 -3.68 -6.69 -23.78
C ASN A 265 -4.96 -6.20 -23.11
N LEU A 266 -5.44 -6.97 -22.13
CA LEU A 266 -6.43 -6.54 -21.16
C LEU A 266 -5.74 -6.21 -19.86
N ILE A 267 -5.80 -4.95 -19.47
CA ILE A 267 -5.18 -4.44 -18.25
C ILE A 267 -6.25 -3.86 -17.31
N GLY A 268 -5.87 -3.61 -16.07
CA GLY A 268 -6.69 -2.90 -15.11
C GLY A 268 -5.84 -2.02 -14.19
N PRO A 269 -6.27 -0.79 -13.86
CA PRO A 269 -5.63 -0.01 -12.83
C PRO A 269 -5.86 -0.64 -11.46
N PHE A 270 -5.02 -0.22 -10.51
CA PHE A 270 -5.14 -0.61 -9.11
C PHE A 270 -6.23 0.21 -8.41
N ALA A 271 -5.99 0.68 -7.19
CA ALA A 271 -7.00 1.33 -6.36
C ALA A 271 -7.18 2.83 -6.61
N TYR A 272 -6.51 3.42 -7.59
CA TYR A 272 -6.59 4.85 -7.91
C TYR A 272 -6.94 5.11 -9.34
N ASP A 273 -7.54 6.28 -9.56
CA ASP A 273 -7.71 6.87 -10.87
C ASP A 273 -6.33 7.13 -11.50
N VAL A 274 -6.16 6.70 -12.74
CA VAL A 274 -4.91 6.91 -13.50
C VAL A 274 -5.22 7.79 -14.69
N VAL A 275 -4.72 9.01 -14.70
CA VAL A 275 -4.88 9.87 -15.88
C VAL A 275 -3.97 9.41 -17.01
N VAL A 276 -4.58 9.18 -18.18
CA VAL A 276 -3.91 8.56 -19.33
C VAL A 276 -2.70 9.38 -19.80
N SER A 277 -2.75 10.71 -19.70
CA SER A 277 -1.61 11.56 -20.08
C SER A 277 -0.40 11.45 -19.15
N GLY A 278 -0.58 10.91 -17.94
CA GLY A 278 0.49 10.68 -16.97
C GLY A 278 1.18 9.31 -17.12
N ILE A 279 0.66 8.43 -17.96
CA ILE A 279 1.18 7.06 -18.13
C ILE A 279 2.51 7.07 -18.90
N THR A 280 3.50 6.38 -18.35
CA THR A 280 4.80 6.13 -19.00
C THR A 280 4.99 4.65 -19.29
N THR A 281 5.95 4.31 -20.16
CA THR A 281 6.26 2.92 -20.48
C THR A 281 7.75 2.63 -20.52
N VAL A 282 8.09 1.36 -20.28
CA VAL A 282 9.44 0.83 -20.43
C VAL A 282 9.40 -0.40 -21.36
N PRO A 283 9.99 -0.36 -22.57
CA PRO A 283 10.63 0.79 -23.23
C PRO A 283 9.68 1.98 -23.44
N PRO A 284 10.19 3.19 -23.72
CA PRO A 284 9.32 4.32 -24.04
C PRO A 284 8.56 4.08 -25.36
N ASN A 285 7.33 4.61 -25.45
CA ASN A 285 6.49 4.61 -26.66
C ASN A 285 6.09 3.22 -27.21
N ILE A 286 5.81 2.25 -26.33
CA ILE A 286 5.35 0.92 -26.77
C ILE A 286 3.84 0.84 -27.06
N LEU A 287 3.06 1.83 -26.63
CA LEU A 287 1.61 1.83 -26.85
C LEU A 287 1.29 2.28 -28.28
N SER A 288 0.50 1.47 -28.98
CA SER A 288 0.13 1.65 -30.40
C SER A 288 -1.35 1.95 -30.60
N SER A 289 -2.11 2.11 -29.52
CA SER A 289 -3.51 2.53 -29.53
C SER A 289 -3.81 3.38 -28.29
N PRO A 290 -4.95 4.10 -28.28
CA PRO A 290 -5.57 4.56 -27.04
C PRO A 290 -5.93 3.38 -26.13
N PHE A 291 -6.23 3.69 -24.87
CA PHE A 291 -6.96 2.78 -24.00
C PHE A 291 -8.43 2.72 -24.46
N TYR A 292 -9.04 1.54 -24.43
CA TYR A 292 -10.47 1.39 -24.69
C TYR A 292 -11.16 0.77 -23.48
N GLY A 293 -12.10 1.52 -22.91
CA GLY A 293 -13.03 1.03 -21.88
C GLY A 293 -14.31 0.48 -22.50
N TYR A 294 -15.17 -0.11 -21.67
CA TYR A 294 -16.47 -0.63 -22.12
C TYR A 294 -17.62 -0.24 -21.18
N GLU A 295 -18.62 0.45 -21.73
CA GLU A 295 -19.84 0.89 -21.04
C GLU A 295 -21.07 0.68 -21.93
N GLY A 296 -21.40 -0.58 -22.23
CA GLY A 296 -22.42 -0.92 -23.25
C GLY A 296 -21.95 -0.70 -24.70
N GLY A 297 -20.75 -0.16 -24.86
CA GLY A 297 -20.01 0.03 -26.10
C GLY A 297 -18.59 0.48 -25.78
N TYR A 298 -17.71 0.50 -26.78
CA TYR A 298 -16.32 0.94 -26.58
C TYR A 298 -16.25 2.46 -26.43
N ILE A 299 -15.48 2.89 -25.43
CA ILE A 299 -15.19 4.30 -25.15
C ILE A 299 -13.67 4.51 -25.07
N ILE A 300 -13.21 5.74 -25.32
CA ILE A 300 -11.82 6.13 -25.11
C ILE A 300 -11.77 7.02 -23.85
N PRO A 301 -11.40 6.48 -22.69
CA PRO A 301 -11.34 7.24 -21.45
C PRO A 301 -10.10 8.14 -21.40
N THR A 302 -10.20 9.27 -20.70
CA THR A 302 -9.06 10.10 -20.30
C THR A 302 -8.47 9.69 -18.95
N THR A 303 -9.24 8.92 -18.17
CA THR A 303 -8.88 8.44 -16.83
C THR A 303 -9.27 6.98 -16.68
N LEU A 304 -8.34 6.14 -16.21
CA LEU A 304 -8.59 4.74 -15.91
C LEU A 304 -9.05 4.62 -14.46
N LEU A 305 -10.32 4.25 -14.27
CA LEU A 305 -10.96 4.10 -12.97
C LEU A 305 -10.72 2.70 -12.35
N PRO A 306 -10.57 2.61 -11.01
CA PRO A 306 -10.48 1.34 -10.26
C PRO A 306 -11.63 0.37 -10.57
N GLY A 307 -11.30 -0.92 -10.63
CA GLY A 307 -12.27 -2.00 -10.88
C GLY A 307 -12.77 -2.12 -12.32
N LYS A 308 -12.36 -1.21 -13.21
CA LYS A 308 -12.62 -1.29 -14.66
C LYS A 308 -11.42 -1.87 -15.39
N GLY A 309 -11.67 -2.71 -16.39
CA GLY A 309 -10.64 -3.19 -17.30
C GLY A 309 -10.57 -2.33 -18.57
N TYR A 310 -9.43 -2.37 -19.24
CA TYR A 310 -9.16 -1.61 -20.45
C TYR A 310 -8.38 -2.42 -21.47
N TRP A 311 -8.74 -2.27 -22.74
CA TRP A 311 -7.93 -2.75 -23.85
C TRP A 311 -6.83 -1.77 -24.18
N ILE A 312 -5.65 -2.29 -24.47
CA ILE A 312 -4.52 -1.52 -24.98
C ILE A 312 -3.71 -2.38 -25.94
N LYS A 313 -3.24 -1.81 -27.06
CA LYS A 313 -2.37 -2.50 -28.01
C LYS A 313 -0.93 -2.03 -27.84
N ALA A 314 -0.01 -2.95 -27.58
CA ALA A 314 1.42 -2.67 -27.55
C ALA A 314 2.13 -3.17 -28.83
N ASN A 315 3.16 -2.45 -29.29
CA ASN A 315 3.95 -2.84 -30.46
C ASN A 315 5.08 -3.83 -30.13
N GLN A 316 5.42 -3.99 -28.85
CA GLN A 316 6.40 -4.94 -28.31
C GLN A 316 6.08 -5.25 -26.84
N ASN A 317 6.80 -6.21 -26.25
CA ASN A 317 6.69 -6.50 -24.83
C ASN A 317 7.28 -5.35 -24.00
N GLY A 318 6.71 -5.09 -22.82
CA GLY A 318 7.23 -4.09 -21.90
C GLY A 318 6.35 -3.90 -20.68
N VAL A 319 6.52 -2.77 -20.02
CA VAL A 319 5.82 -2.41 -18.79
C VAL A 319 5.14 -1.05 -18.97
N ILE A 320 3.90 -0.96 -18.53
CA ILE A 320 3.16 0.29 -18.36
C ILE A 320 3.32 0.72 -16.89
N GLN A 321 3.72 1.97 -16.69
CA GLN A 321 3.78 2.60 -15.38
C GLN A 321 2.52 3.46 -15.20
N LEU A 322 1.63 2.99 -14.34
CA LEU A 322 0.36 3.63 -14.01
C LEU A 322 0.60 4.68 -12.93
N ASN A 323 1.01 5.88 -13.35
CA ASN A 323 1.15 7.00 -12.42
C ASN A 323 -0.24 7.45 -12.00
N ALA A 324 -0.68 7.04 -10.80
CA ALA A 324 -1.96 7.42 -10.24
C ALA A 324 -2.07 8.94 -10.16
N ASP A 325 -3.23 9.48 -10.54
CA ASP A 325 -3.51 10.90 -10.38
C ASP A 325 -3.79 11.14 -8.89
N ARG A 326 -2.82 11.76 -8.24
CA ARG A 326 -2.76 11.97 -6.78
C ARG A 326 -3.67 13.12 -6.32
N VAL A 327 -4.93 13.12 -6.76
CA VAL A 327 -5.88 14.16 -6.40
C VAL A 327 -7.24 13.55 -6.09
N ARG A 328 -7.58 13.49 -4.80
CA ARG A 328 -8.76 14.13 -4.21
C ARG A 328 -8.61 14.23 -2.70
#